data_AF-A0A2V9G5G3-F1
#
_entry.id   AF-A0A2V9G5G3-F1
#
_cell.length_a   1.000
_cell.length_b   1.000
_cell.length_c   1.000
_cell.angle_alpha   90.00
_cell.angle_beta   90.00
_cell.angle_gamma   90.00
#
_symmetry.space_group_name_H-M   'P 1'
#
loop_
_entity.id
_entity.type
_entity.pdbx_description
1 polymer ?
#
loop_
_entity_poly.entity_id
_entity_poly.type
_entity_poly.pdbx_seq_one_letter_code
_entity_poly.pdbx_strand_id
1 'polypeptide(L)'
;MTLTGNRKNTRSRQSRTHPGCPGGCRGTSQKSRRGPAPGPAGEKSPLAQTKTSTPLAPHLTAFFEQRLPIERGASENTRDSYAYAFQLLLTFASKHLQAAPSQLTVEQIDAPLVLDFLNDLETTRGNGASSRNIRLAAIKSFMHFLEYRIPSAIEQIRRILAIPAKKTESKLVRHLTAEEIQGLLNSPDPTG
;
A
#
# COMPACT_ATOMS: atom_id res chain seq x y z
N MET A 1 50.67 -0.58 25.64
CA MET A 1 51.64 -1.54 25.05
C MET A 1 50.77 -2.61 24.38
N THR A 2 50.74 -2.88 23.08
CA THR A 2 51.68 -2.77 21.95
C THR A 2 50.81 -2.99 20.69
N LEU A 3 50.63 -2.00 19.79
CA LEU A 3 51.23 -1.87 18.45
C LEU A 3 51.01 -3.02 17.43
N THR A 4 50.68 -2.59 16.19
CA THR A 4 50.94 -3.24 14.87
C THR A 4 49.77 -4.09 14.31
N GLY A 5 49.34 -3.99 13.06
CA GLY A 5 49.99 -3.45 11.87
C GLY A 5 49.06 -3.30 10.66
N ASN A 6 49.62 -2.63 9.67
CA ASN A 6 49.04 -2.03 8.48
C ASN A 6 49.39 -2.88 7.22
N ARG A 7 48.78 -2.50 6.07
CA ARG A 7 49.13 -2.78 4.66
C ARG A 7 48.46 -4.04 4.04
N LYS A 8 48.14 -4.13 2.74
CA LYS A 8 48.63 -3.46 1.52
C LYS A 8 47.54 -3.29 0.45
N ASN A 9 47.68 -2.18 -0.26
CA ASN A 9 47.12 -1.83 -1.56
C ASN A 9 47.86 -2.58 -2.69
N THR A 10 47.16 -3.08 -3.71
CA THR A 10 47.75 -3.55 -4.97
C THR A 10 47.01 -2.95 -6.17
N ARG A 11 47.65 -1.94 -6.76
CA ARG A 11 47.38 -1.41 -8.12
C ARG A 11 47.97 -2.37 -9.16
N SER A 12 47.22 -2.68 -10.20
CA SER A 12 47.73 -3.21 -11.47
C SER A 12 47.52 -2.20 -12.61
N ARG A 13 48.67 -1.78 -13.15
CA ARG A 13 49.00 -1.23 -14.49
C ARG A 13 48.31 -2.04 -15.62
N GLN A 14 48.00 -1.56 -16.84
CA GLN A 14 48.83 -0.93 -17.89
C GLN A 14 47.89 -0.67 -19.11
N SER A 15 47.81 0.55 -19.68
CA SER A 15 48.49 1.10 -20.89
C SER A 15 48.16 0.47 -22.27
N ARG A 16 47.69 1.30 -23.23
CA ARG A 16 47.82 1.21 -24.72
C ARG A 16 47.31 2.54 -25.32
N THR A 17 48.14 3.51 -25.71
CA THR A 17 48.82 3.76 -27.01
C THR A 17 47.91 3.84 -28.26
N HIS A 18 47.72 5.07 -28.77
CA HIS A 18 47.45 5.46 -30.18
C HIS A 18 48.78 5.97 -30.82
N PRO A 19 48.88 6.43 -32.10
CA PRO A 19 47.96 6.50 -33.26
C PRO A 19 48.58 5.99 -34.59
N GLY A 20 47.83 6.07 -35.70
CA GLY A 20 48.40 6.00 -37.06
C GLY A 20 47.36 6.13 -38.19
N CYS A 21 47.34 7.29 -38.85
CA CYS A 21 46.80 7.51 -40.20
C CYS A 21 47.98 7.49 -41.20
N PRO A 22 47.78 7.08 -42.48
CA PRO A 22 47.73 8.12 -43.52
C PRO A 22 46.89 7.79 -44.78
N GLY A 23 46.43 8.85 -45.46
CA GLY A 23 46.58 9.01 -46.91
C GLY A 23 45.38 8.79 -47.84
N GLY A 24 45.07 9.81 -48.67
CA GLY A 24 44.65 9.61 -50.06
C GLY A 24 43.39 10.34 -50.55
N CYS A 25 43.56 11.54 -51.12
CA CYS A 25 42.55 12.24 -51.93
C CYS A 25 42.68 11.87 -53.42
N ARG A 26 41.58 11.49 -54.09
CA ARG A 26 41.39 11.71 -55.55
C ARG A 26 39.91 11.60 -55.93
N GLY A 27 39.36 12.66 -56.51
CA GLY A 27 37.96 12.73 -56.95
C GLY A 27 37.73 12.17 -58.35
N THR A 28 36.48 11.83 -58.67
CA THR A 28 35.64 12.41 -59.74
C THR A 28 34.42 11.53 -60.01
N SER A 29 33.39 12.19 -60.56
CA SER A 29 32.28 11.63 -61.35
C SER A 29 30.92 11.46 -60.66
N GLN A 30 30.04 12.40 -61.02
CA GLN A 30 28.61 12.44 -60.79
C GLN A 30 27.90 11.17 -61.27
N LYS A 31 26.99 10.63 -60.46
CA LYS A 31 25.86 9.86 -60.97
C LYS A 31 24.62 10.05 -60.10
N SER A 32 23.74 10.89 -60.62
CA SER A 32 22.31 10.98 -60.32
C SER A 32 21.67 9.60 -60.21
N ARG A 33 21.10 9.26 -59.04
CA ARG A 33 19.91 8.41 -58.89
C ARG A 33 19.12 8.81 -57.64
N ARG A 34 17.84 9.11 -57.88
CA ARG A 34 16.73 9.40 -56.96
C ARG A 34 16.84 8.70 -55.60
N GLY A 35 16.87 9.49 -54.53
CA GLY A 35 16.64 8.98 -53.18
C GLY A 35 15.17 8.52 -53.02
N PRO A 36 14.91 7.48 -52.23
CA PRO A 36 13.56 7.17 -51.80
C PRO A 36 13.10 8.26 -50.81
N ALA A 37 11.86 8.71 -50.97
CA ALA A 37 11.22 9.65 -50.08
C ALA A 37 11.35 9.17 -48.61
N PRO A 38 11.64 10.07 -47.65
CA PRO A 38 11.50 9.72 -46.25
C PRO A 38 9.99 9.51 -46.01
N GLY A 39 9.60 8.26 -45.78
CA GLY A 39 8.28 7.95 -45.25
C GLY A 39 8.04 8.73 -43.96
N PRO A 40 6.79 9.07 -43.62
CA PRO A 40 6.51 9.74 -42.36
C PRO A 40 7.07 8.85 -41.26
N ALA A 41 8.05 9.40 -40.54
CA ALA A 41 8.56 8.79 -39.32
C ALA A 41 7.33 8.46 -38.50
N GLY A 42 7.10 7.16 -38.30
CA GLY A 42 6.00 6.68 -37.49
C GLY A 42 6.07 7.45 -36.18
N GLU A 43 5.03 8.25 -35.94
CA GLU A 43 4.65 8.65 -34.61
C GLU A 43 4.63 7.36 -33.79
N LYS A 44 5.72 7.13 -33.07
CA LYS A 44 5.64 6.40 -31.83
C LYS A 44 4.72 7.27 -31.00
N SER A 45 3.43 6.99 -31.08
CA SER A 45 2.50 7.31 -30.02
C SER A 45 2.80 6.32 -28.92
N PRO A 46 3.57 6.65 -27.86
CA PRO A 46 3.15 6.16 -26.59
C PRO A 46 1.86 6.93 -26.31
N LEU A 47 0.71 6.26 -26.49
CA LEU A 47 -0.39 6.47 -25.57
C LEU A 47 0.13 6.04 -24.19
N ALA A 48 1.03 6.85 -23.63
CA ALA A 48 1.35 6.86 -22.22
C ALA A 48 0.06 7.36 -21.59
N GLN A 49 -0.82 6.41 -21.30
CA GLN A 49 -1.97 6.62 -20.45
C GLN A 49 -1.38 7.07 -19.12
N THR A 50 -1.33 8.38 -18.93
CA THR A 50 -1.05 9.00 -17.64
C THR A 50 -2.21 8.61 -16.76
N LYS A 51 -2.06 7.48 -16.07
CA LYS A 51 -3.01 6.97 -15.09
C LYS A 51 -3.23 8.10 -14.09
N THR A 52 -4.36 8.79 -14.18
CA THR A 52 -4.73 9.86 -13.25
C THR A 52 -4.80 9.21 -11.87
N SER A 53 -3.82 9.48 -11.03
CA SER A 53 -3.75 8.90 -9.70
C SER A 53 -4.44 9.82 -8.71
N THR A 54 -5.40 9.29 -7.95
CA THR A 54 -6.18 10.06 -6.99
C THR A 54 -5.50 10.00 -5.63
N PRO A 55 -5.00 11.13 -5.07
CA PRO A 55 -4.33 11.12 -3.77
C PRO A 55 -5.25 10.60 -2.65
N LEU A 56 -4.75 9.70 -1.81
CA LEU A 56 -5.56 9.08 -0.75
C LEU A 56 -5.82 10.03 0.44
N ALA A 57 -4.85 10.89 0.78
CA ALA A 57 -4.86 11.68 2.01
C ALA A 57 -6.05 12.65 2.16
N PRO A 58 -6.49 13.41 1.13
CA PRO A 58 -7.66 14.28 1.25
C PRO A 58 -8.94 13.50 1.56
N HIS A 59 -9.08 12.29 1.01
CA HIS A 59 -10.25 11.45 1.25
C HIS A 59 -10.26 10.85 2.65
N LEU A 60 -9.10 10.45 3.18
CA LEU A 60 -8.99 10.02 4.58
C LEU A 60 -9.34 11.15 5.55
N THR A 61 -8.84 12.36 5.28
CA THR A 61 -9.15 13.54 6.09
C THR A 61 -10.66 13.79 6.13
N ALA A 62 -11.31 13.88 4.97
CA ALA A 62 -12.76 14.04 4.89
C ALA A 62 -13.52 12.87 5.56
N PHE A 63 -13.00 11.65 5.48
CA PHE A 63 -13.61 10.50 6.13
C PHE A 63 -13.59 10.62 7.67
N PHE A 64 -12.45 10.97 8.25
CA PHE A 64 -12.30 11.06 9.71
C PHE A 64 -12.88 12.33 10.32
N GLU A 65 -12.86 13.44 9.59
CA GLU A 65 -13.29 14.75 10.10
C GLU A 65 -14.76 15.06 9.78
N GLN A 66 -15.31 14.51 8.70
CA GLN A 66 -16.69 14.80 8.28
C GLN A 66 -17.56 13.55 8.31
N ARG A 67 -17.18 12.50 7.56
CA ARG A 67 -18.04 11.31 7.39
C ARG A 67 -18.34 10.62 8.70
N LEU A 68 -17.32 10.27 9.47
CA LEU A 68 -17.49 9.51 10.71
C LEU A 68 -18.23 10.32 11.79
N PRO A 69 -17.78 11.53 12.18
CA PRO A 69 -18.43 12.27 13.26
C PRO A 69 -19.76 12.90 12.87
N ILE A 70 -19.88 13.49 11.68
CA ILE A 70 -21.04 14.33 11.31
C ILE A 70 -22.07 13.49 10.54
N GLU A 71 -21.67 12.88 9.41
CA GLU A 71 -22.63 12.17 8.56
C GLU A 71 -23.10 10.83 9.15
N ARG A 72 -22.23 10.15 9.92
CA ARG A 72 -22.51 8.81 10.49
C ARG A 72 -22.78 8.83 12.00
N GLY A 73 -22.46 9.91 12.70
CA GLY A 73 -22.59 9.97 14.16
C GLY A 73 -21.82 8.86 14.89
N ALA A 74 -20.65 8.47 14.35
CA ALA A 74 -19.85 7.39 14.92
C ALA A 74 -19.31 7.77 16.30
N SER A 75 -19.40 6.84 17.26
CA SER A 75 -18.83 7.02 18.60
C SER A 75 -17.30 7.18 18.54
N GLU A 76 -16.74 7.80 19.57
CA GLU A 76 -15.28 7.95 19.72
C GLU A 76 -14.55 6.61 19.60
N ASN A 77 -14.98 5.59 20.35
CA ASN A 77 -14.42 4.24 20.24
C ASN A 77 -14.44 3.68 18.81
N THR A 78 -15.49 3.96 18.03
CA THR A 78 -15.58 3.52 16.62
C THR A 78 -14.57 4.26 15.77
N ARG A 79 -14.45 5.58 15.96
CA ARG A 79 -13.49 6.45 15.25
C ARG A 79 -12.06 6.03 15.55
N ASP A 80 -11.73 5.76 16.80
CA ASP A 80 -10.41 5.30 17.24
C ASP A 80 -10.07 3.92 16.67
N SER A 81 -11.04 3.00 16.70
CA SER A 81 -10.89 1.68 16.10
C SER A 81 -10.61 1.77 14.60
N TYR A 82 -11.28 2.69 13.89
CA TYR A 82 -11.06 2.92 12.48
C TYR A 82 -9.72 3.60 12.23
N ALA A 83 -9.34 4.61 13.01
CA ALA A 83 -8.05 5.30 12.90
C ALA A 83 -6.89 4.30 13.06
N TYR A 84 -6.99 3.42 14.05
CA TYR A 84 -6.01 2.36 14.26
C TYR A 84 -5.97 1.36 13.08
N ALA A 85 -7.13 0.96 12.54
CA ALA A 85 -7.18 0.11 11.35
C ALA A 85 -6.47 0.75 10.14
N PHE A 86 -6.67 2.04 9.92
CA PHE A 86 -6.03 2.79 8.84
C PHE A 86 -4.53 3.00 9.08
N GLN A 87 -4.09 3.25 10.32
CA GLN A 87 -2.66 3.31 10.65
C GLN A 87 -1.96 1.99 10.28
N LEU A 88 -2.58 0.86 10.58
CA LEU A 88 -2.05 -0.47 10.22
C LEU A 88 -2.02 -0.68 8.70
N LEU A 89 -3.12 -0.36 8.01
CA LEU A 89 -3.21 -0.49 6.55
C LEU A 89 -2.15 0.37 5.85
N LEU A 90 -2.01 1.64 6.24
CA LEU A 90 -1.06 2.57 5.63
C LEU A 90 0.38 2.13 5.89
N THR A 91 0.68 1.63 7.09
CA THR A 91 2.01 1.08 7.41
C THR A 91 2.32 -0.15 6.56
N PHE A 92 1.34 -1.05 6.38
CA PHE A 92 1.48 -2.23 5.54
C PHE A 92 1.67 -1.84 4.07
N ALA A 93 0.78 -0.99 3.53
CA ALA A 93 0.81 -0.54 2.14
C ALA A 93 2.10 0.20 1.82
N SER A 94 2.59 1.05 2.72
CA SER A 94 3.85 1.77 2.56
C SER A 94 5.04 0.82 2.40
N LYS A 95 5.11 -0.25 3.21
CA LYS A 95 6.15 -1.28 3.10
C LYS A 95 5.99 -2.12 1.83
N HIS A 96 4.76 -2.48 1.47
CA HIS A 96 4.48 -3.32 0.32
C HIS A 96 4.75 -2.60 -1.01
N LEU A 97 4.37 -1.32 -1.10
CA LEU A 97 4.48 -0.51 -2.31
C LEU A 97 5.75 0.34 -2.37
N GLN A 98 6.57 0.33 -1.31
CA GLN A 98 7.79 1.12 -1.18
C GLN A 98 7.55 2.63 -1.41
N ALA A 99 6.44 3.14 -0.87
CA ALA A 99 6.01 4.52 -1.00
C ALA A 99 5.66 5.10 0.37
N ALA A 100 5.87 6.41 0.56
CA ALA A 100 5.44 7.06 1.80
C ALA A 100 3.90 7.04 1.92
N PRO A 101 3.32 6.93 3.14
CA PRO A 101 1.87 6.97 3.31
C PRO A 101 1.19 8.19 2.67
N SER A 102 1.88 9.34 2.63
CA SER A 102 1.41 10.58 2.00
C SER A 102 1.36 10.53 0.47
N GLN A 103 2.05 9.59 -0.16
CA GLN A 103 2.11 9.41 -1.62
C GLN A 103 1.16 8.32 -2.12
N LEU A 104 0.47 7.62 -1.20
CA LEU A 104 -0.47 6.57 -1.58
C LEU A 104 -1.66 7.14 -2.32
N THR A 105 -2.13 6.40 -3.31
CA THR A 105 -3.28 6.76 -4.15
C THR A 105 -4.41 5.77 -3.93
N VAL A 106 -5.64 6.17 -4.23
CA VAL A 106 -6.80 5.31 -4.08
C VAL A 106 -6.68 4.07 -4.97
N GLU A 107 -6.16 4.22 -6.19
CA GLU A 107 -5.99 3.14 -7.17
C GLU A 107 -4.96 2.08 -6.76
N GLN A 108 -4.12 2.37 -5.75
CA GLN A 108 -3.19 1.40 -5.18
C GLN A 108 -3.83 0.54 -4.10
N ILE A 109 -4.92 1.00 -3.48
CA ILE A 109 -5.64 0.25 -2.44
C ILE A 109 -6.67 -0.64 -3.12
N ASP A 110 -6.23 -1.80 -3.65
CA ASP A 110 -7.08 -2.76 -4.35
C ASP A 110 -7.43 -4.00 -3.51
N ALA A 111 -8.26 -4.89 -4.05
CA ALA A 111 -8.69 -6.09 -3.34
C ALA A 111 -7.53 -7.05 -2.99
N PRO A 112 -6.57 -7.34 -3.90
CA PRO A 112 -5.35 -8.07 -3.56
C PRO A 112 -4.59 -7.46 -2.38
N LEU A 113 -4.28 -6.16 -2.40
CA LEU A 113 -3.56 -5.50 -1.31
C LEU A 113 -4.31 -5.62 0.02
N VAL A 114 -5.64 -5.45 0.00
CA VAL A 114 -6.48 -5.60 1.20
C VAL A 114 -6.45 -7.04 1.70
N LEU A 115 -6.50 -8.05 0.82
CA LEU A 115 -6.41 -9.45 1.23
C LEU A 115 -5.05 -9.78 1.84
N ASP A 116 -3.96 -9.31 1.24
CA ASP A 116 -2.60 -9.50 1.75
C ASP A 116 -2.42 -8.82 3.12
N PHE A 117 -2.95 -7.60 3.27
CA PHE A 117 -3.01 -6.92 4.56
C PHE A 117 -3.75 -7.74 5.61
N LEU A 118 -4.94 -8.25 5.27
CA LEU A 118 -5.74 -9.04 6.20
C LEU A 118 -5.06 -10.35 6.60
N ASN A 119 -4.25 -10.94 5.71
CA ASN A 119 -3.46 -12.12 6.01
C ASN A 119 -2.27 -11.78 6.94
N ASP A 120 -1.55 -10.68 6.69
CA ASP A 120 -0.45 -10.18 7.55
C ASP A 120 -0.91 -9.94 8.99
N LEU A 121 -2.13 -9.41 9.16
CA LEU A 121 -2.72 -9.22 10.49
C LEU A 121 -2.87 -10.53 11.28
N GLU A 122 -3.16 -11.64 10.60
CA GLU A 122 -3.33 -12.93 11.24
C GLU A 122 -1.97 -13.62 11.46
N THR A 123 -1.09 -13.59 10.47
CA THR A 123 0.18 -14.32 10.50
C THR A 123 1.25 -13.64 11.35
N THR A 124 1.39 -12.31 11.22
CA THR A 124 2.47 -11.56 11.89
C THR A 124 2.04 -10.99 13.22
N ARG A 125 0.78 -10.57 13.34
CA ARG A 125 0.26 -9.94 14.57
C ARG A 125 -0.60 -10.86 15.43
N GLY A 126 -0.92 -12.06 14.96
CA GLY A 126 -1.74 -13.03 15.70
C GLY A 126 -3.17 -12.56 15.95
N ASN A 127 -3.70 -11.63 15.15
CA ASN A 127 -5.07 -11.15 15.34
C ASN A 127 -6.08 -12.26 15.00
N GLY A 128 -7.05 -12.49 15.89
CA GLY A 128 -8.17 -13.38 15.59
C GLY A 128 -9.17 -12.81 14.58
N ALA A 129 -10.08 -13.67 14.09
CA ALA A 129 -11.05 -13.34 13.06
C ALA A 129 -11.95 -12.12 13.42
N SER A 130 -12.31 -11.93 14.69
CA SER A 130 -13.09 -10.76 15.14
C SER A 130 -12.33 -9.45 14.92
N SER A 131 -11.09 -9.38 15.40
CA SER A 131 -10.18 -8.25 15.22
C SER A 131 -9.89 -7.95 13.74
N ARG A 132 -9.73 -8.99 12.92
CA ARG A 132 -9.60 -8.87 11.46
C ARG A 132 -10.86 -8.27 10.83
N ASN A 133 -12.03 -8.73 11.23
CA ASN A 133 -13.31 -8.27 10.67
C ASN A 133 -13.60 -6.80 11.01
N ILE A 134 -13.23 -6.33 12.21
CA ILE A 134 -13.34 -4.90 12.56
C ILE A 134 -12.51 -4.04 11.60
N ARG A 135 -11.28 -4.47 11.29
CA ARG A 135 -10.40 -3.76 10.36
C ARG A 135 -10.93 -3.79 8.93
N LEU A 136 -11.46 -4.93 8.49
CA LEU A 136 -12.15 -5.03 7.19
C LEU A 136 -13.38 -4.12 7.15
N ALA A 137 -14.18 -4.04 8.23
CA ALA A 137 -15.35 -3.18 8.29
C ALA A 137 -14.98 -1.69 8.14
N ALA A 138 -13.89 -1.24 8.77
CA ALA A 138 -13.36 0.11 8.60
C ALA A 138 -13.01 0.41 7.13
N ILE A 139 -12.30 -0.52 6.48
CA ILE A 139 -11.95 -0.41 5.05
C ILE A 139 -13.20 -0.34 4.18
N LYS A 140 -14.16 -1.25 4.38
CA LYS A 140 -15.41 -1.28 3.58
C LYS A 140 -16.25 -0.02 3.80
N SER A 141 -16.28 0.53 5.01
CA SER A 141 -16.95 1.81 5.31
C SER A 141 -16.33 2.97 4.50
N PHE A 142 -15.00 3.01 4.42
CA PHE A 142 -14.31 4.01 3.59
C PHE A 142 -14.55 3.78 2.09
N MET A 143 -14.59 2.54 1.61
CA MET A 143 -14.90 2.24 0.21
C MET A 143 -16.30 2.71 -0.20
N HIS A 144 -17.31 2.52 0.66
CA HIS A 144 -18.64 3.10 0.44
C HIS A 144 -18.64 4.64 0.44
N PHE A 145 -17.79 5.26 1.24
CA PHE A 145 -17.61 6.71 1.23
C PHE A 145 -17.00 7.21 -0.09
N LEU A 146 -16.08 6.44 -0.68
CA LEU A 146 -15.43 6.76 -1.95
C LEU A 146 -16.30 6.47 -3.19
N GLU A 147 -17.23 5.52 -3.10
CA GLU A 147 -18.02 5.00 -4.24
C GLU A 147 -18.64 6.09 -5.12
N TYR A 148 -19.18 7.16 -4.52
CA TYR A 148 -19.77 8.29 -5.23
C TYR A 148 -18.82 9.48 -5.44
N ARG A 149 -17.64 9.46 -4.81
CA ARG A 149 -16.64 10.54 -4.88
C ARG A 149 -15.63 10.32 -5.99
N ILE A 150 -15.34 9.06 -6.30
CA ILE A 150 -14.31 8.67 -7.29
C ILE A 150 -14.91 7.66 -8.27
N PRO A 151 -15.66 8.13 -9.28
CA PRO A 151 -16.31 7.24 -10.25
C PRO A 151 -15.32 6.35 -11.01
N SER A 152 -14.09 6.85 -11.26
CA SER A 152 -13.01 6.10 -11.92
C SER A 152 -12.56 4.87 -11.14
N ALA A 153 -12.81 4.79 -9.83
CA ALA A 153 -12.39 3.70 -8.97
C ALA A 153 -13.52 2.71 -8.60
N ILE A 154 -14.74 2.88 -9.13
CA ILE A 154 -15.92 2.07 -8.74
C ILE A 154 -15.66 0.56 -8.88
N GLU A 155 -15.03 0.12 -9.97
CA GLU A 155 -14.77 -1.30 -10.19
C GLU A 155 -13.85 -1.89 -9.09
N GLN A 156 -12.81 -1.15 -8.70
CA GLN A 156 -11.91 -1.56 -7.62
C GLN A 156 -12.62 -1.53 -6.26
N ILE A 157 -13.40 -0.49 -6.00
CA ILE A 157 -14.22 -0.34 -4.80
C ILE A 157 -15.16 -1.54 -4.65
N ARG A 158 -15.89 -1.91 -5.70
CA ARG A 158 -16.79 -3.07 -5.71
C ARG A 158 -16.07 -4.37 -5.37
N ARG A 159 -14.85 -4.58 -5.88
CA ARG A 159 -14.05 -5.78 -5.54
C ARG A 159 -13.67 -5.83 -4.07
N ILE A 160 -13.30 -4.70 -3.46
CA ILE A 160 -13.00 -4.64 -2.03
C ILE A 160 -14.26 -4.86 -1.19
N LEU A 161 -15.38 -4.26 -1.62
CA LEU A 161 -16.68 -4.47 -0.98
C LEU A 161 -17.16 -5.93 -1.05
N ALA A 162 -16.73 -6.69 -2.05
CA ALA A 162 -17.03 -8.12 -2.17
C ALA A 162 -16.21 -9.02 -1.22
N ILE A 163 -15.15 -8.52 -0.58
CA ILE A 163 -14.34 -9.31 0.36
C ILE A 163 -15.19 -9.75 1.55
N PRO A 164 -15.33 -11.07 1.81
CA PRO A 164 -16.15 -11.55 2.92
C PRO A 164 -15.44 -11.36 4.26
N ALA A 165 -16.23 -11.10 5.29
CA ALA A 165 -15.78 -11.23 6.67
C ALA A 165 -15.57 -12.72 7.00
N LYS A 166 -14.58 -13.03 7.86
CA LYS A 166 -14.41 -14.39 8.36
C LYS A 166 -15.51 -14.72 9.35
N LYS A 167 -15.98 -15.97 9.36
CA LYS A 167 -16.94 -16.41 10.38
C LYS A 167 -16.28 -16.32 11.77
N THR A 168 -17.02 -15.79 12.72
CA THR A 168 -16.59 -15.67 14.12
C THR A 168 -17.67 -16.25 15.00
N GLU A 169 -17.31 -17.18 15.88
CA GLU A 169 -18.18 -17.60 16.96
C GLU A 169 -18.39 -16.41 17.90
N SER A 170 -19.61 -15.89 17.97
CA SER A 170 -19.96 -14.94 19.02
C SER A 170 -20.01 -15.73 20.32
N LYS A 171 -18.97 -15.65 21.14
CA LYS A 171 -19.00 -16.21 22.48
C LYS A 171 -20.14 -15.50 23.22
N LEU A 172 -21.26 -16.19 23.40
CA LEU A 172 -22.35 -15.71 24.24
C LEU A 172 -21.74 -15.51 25.63
N VAL A 173 -21.54 -14.25 26.03
CA VAL A 173 -21.10 -13.95 27.38
C VAL A 173 -22.24 -14.43 28.27
N ARG A 174 -22.01 -15.53 28.98
CA ARG A 174 -22.96 -15.99 29.99
C ARG A 174 -23.03 -14.88 31.04
N HIS A 175 -24.16 -14.20 31.09
CA HIS A 175 -24.46 -13.34 32.22
C HIS A 175 -24.54 -14.23 33.45
N LEU A 176 -23.95 -13.77 34.55
CA LEU A 176 -24.06 -14.47 35.83
C LEU A 176 -25.55 -14.46 36.21
N THR A 177 -26.08 -15.63 36.56
CA THR A 177 -27.43 -15.71 37.14
C THR A 177 -27.43 -15.04 38.52
N ALA A 178 -28.60 -14.65 39.02
CA ALA A 178 -28.71 -14.07 40.36
C ALA A 178 -28.11 -15.00 41.45
N GLU A 179 -28.18 -16.32 41.26
CA GLU A 179 -27.61 -17.32 42.14
C GLU A 179 -26.08 -17.34 42.10
N GLU A 180 -25.47 -17.21 40.91
CA GLU A 180 -24.01 -17.12 40.76
C GLU A 180 -23.48 -15.81 41.34
N ILE A 181 -24.21 -14.71 41.18
CA ILE A 181 -23.91 -13.42 41.83
C ILE A 181 -23.97 -13.57 43.35
N GLN A 182 -25.01 -14.21 43.88
CA GLN A 182 -25.15 -14.44 45.32
C GLN A 182 -24.06 -15.38 45.86
N GLY A 183 -23.64 -16.38 45.08
CA GLY A 183 -22.52 -17.25 45.41
C GLY A 183 -21.18 -16.52 45.52
N LEU A 184 -20.94 -15.54 44.64
CA LEU A 184 -19.77 -14.66 44.75
C LEU A 184 -19.85 -13.74 45.98
N LEU A 185 -21.02 -13.16 46.26
CA LEU A 185 -21.21 -12.27 47.43
C LEU A 185 -21.10 -13.00 48.76
N ASN A 186 -21.48 -14.28 48.80
CA ASN A 186 -21.43 -15.12 49.99
C ASN A 186 -20.08 -15.83 50.18
N SER A 187 -19.13 -15.66 49.25
CA SER A 187 -17.81 -16.28 49.39
C SER A 187 -17.01 -15.54 50.47
N PRO A 188 -16.54 -16.23 51.53
CA PRO A 188 -15.75 -15.59 52.57
C PRO A 188 -14.39 -15.11 52.02
N ASP A 189 -13.93 -13.94 52.49
CA ASP A 189 -12.65 -13.36 52.07
C ASP A 189 -11.49 -14.32 52.37
N PRO A 190 -10.66 -14.68 51.38
CA PRO A 190 -9.45 -15.47 51.60
C PRO A 190 -8.34 -14.56 52.13
N THR A 191 -8.51 -14.03 53.34
CA THR A 191 -7.40 -13.47 54.12
C THR A 191 -7.66 -13.76 55.58
N GLY A 192 -7.23 -14.95 55.98
CA GLY A 192 -6.93 -15.32 57.37
C GLY A 192 -5.42 -15.49 57.49
#